data_AF-A0AAD9NVU2-F1
#
_entry.id   AF-A0AAD9NVU2-F1
#
_cell.length_a   1.000
_cell.length_b   1.000
_cell.length_c   1.000
_cell.angle_alpha   90.00
_cell.angle_beta   90.00
_cell.angle_gamma   90.00
#
_symmetry.space_group_name_H-M   'P 1'
#
loop_
_entity.id
_entity.type
_entity.pdbx_description
1 polymer ?
#
loop_
_entity_poly.entity_id
_entity_poly.type
_entity_poly.pdbx_seq_one_letter_code
_entity_poly.pdbx_strand_id
1 'polypeptide(L)'
;MYVCMYVCMYVCMYVCMYVCMYVCMYVCMYVCMYVCMYVCMYVCMYVCMYVCMYVCMYVCMYVCMYVCMYVCMYVCMYACMHVCMHACNIYIYICIYIYIHTYIHTYIHTYIIYVLKLCACVIQIQTEVVCV
;
A
#
# COMPACT_ATOMS: atom_id res chain seq x y z
N MET A 1 3.89 11.96 93.92
CA MET A 1 3.54 10.66 93.31
C MET A 1 2.30 10.78 92.41
N TYR A 2 1.11 11.09 92.96
CA TYR A 2 -0.14 11.21 92.16
C TYR A 2 -0.09 12.27 91.04
N VAL A 3 0.44 13.46 91.33
CA VAL A 3 0.55 14.54 90.33
C VAL A 3 1.45 14.14 89.17
N CYS A 4 2.62 13.53 89.45
CA CYS A 4 3.52 13.05 88.40
C CYS A 4 2.88 11.98 87.52
N MET A 5 2.16 11.01 88.13
CA MET A 5 1.46 9.98 87.38
C MET A 5 0.35 10.56 86.49
N TYR A 6 -0.41 11.53 87.00
CA TYR A 6 -1.49 12.16 86.24
C TYR A 6 -0.97 12.98 85.06
N VAL A 7 0.08 13.78 85.27
CA VAL A 7 0.72 14.56 84.21
C VAL A 7 1.34 13.64 83.15
N CYS A 8 2.03 12.57 83.57
CA CYS A 8 2.65 11.64 82.64
C CYS A 8 1.60 10.92 81.78
N MET A 9 0.50 10.46 82.38
CA MET A 9 -0.61 9.82 81.66
C MET A 9 -1.29 10.80 80.69
N TYR A 10 -1.54 12.03 81.13
CA TYR A 10 -2.21 13.04 80.29
C TYR A 10 -1.34 13.43 79.09
N VAL A 11 -0.04 13.67 79.31
CA VAL A 11 0.91 14.01 78.24
C VAL A 11 1.08 12.83 77.27
N CYS A 12 1.27 11.61 77.77
CA CYS A 12 1.36 10.43 76.90
C CYS A 12 0.10 10.24 76.05
N MET A 13 -1.10 10.34 76.65
CA MET A 13 -2.35 10.18 75.92
C MET A 13 -2.54 11.28 74.88
N TYR A 14 -2.25 12.53 75.24
CA TYR A 14 -2.41 13.66 74.33
C TYR A 14 -1.41 13.60 73.17
N VAL A 15 -0.14 13.29 73.45
CA VAL A 15 0.90 13.15 72.42
C VAL A 15 0.60 11.94 71.53
N CYS A 16 0.27 10.78 72.08
CA CYS A 16 -0.08 9.61 71.27
C CYS A 16 -1.28 9.86 70.38
N MET A 17 -2.35 10.46 70.91
CA MET A 17 -3.56 10.77 70.13
C MET A 17 -3.27 11.79 69.04
N TYR A 18 -2.55 12.86 69.36
CA TYR A 18 -2.26 13.92 68.39
C TYR A 18 -1.31 13.44 67.30
N VAL A 19 -0.25 12.71 67.66
CA VAL A 19 0.71 12.14 66.70
C VAL A 19 0.04 11.08 65.85
N CYS A 20 -0.71 10.13 66.42
CA CYS A 20 -1.41 9.12 65.63
C CYS A 20 -2.42 9.77 64.68
N MET A 21 -3.26 10.70 65.15
CA MET A 21 -4.26 11.35 64.29
C MET A 21 -3.59 12.17 63.19
N TYR A 22 -2.58 12.97 63.52
CA TYR A 22 -1.92 13.83 62.55
C TYR A 22 -1.13 13.02 61.52
N VAL A 23 -0.35 12.02 61.97
CA VAL A 23 0.43 11.17 61.07
C VAL A 23 -0.49 10.31 60.21
N CYS A 24 -1.50 9.65 60.79
CA CYS A 24 -2.43 8.84 59.99
C CYS A 24 -3.17 9.70 58.97
N MET A 25 -3.73 10.85 59.37
CA MET A 25 -4.47 11.71 58.45
C MET A 25 -3.56 12.29 57.37
N TYR A 26 -2.39 12.81 57.75
CA TYR A 26 -1.49 13.45 56.79
C TYR A 26 -0.86 12.43 55.84
N VAL A 27 -0.39 11.28 56.34
CA VAL A 27 0.18 10.23 55.51
C VAL A 27 -0.88 9.60 54.62
N CYS A 28 -2.06 9.24 55.14
CA CYS A 28 -3.12 8.69 54.31
C CYS A 28 -3.56 9.68 53.23
N MET A 29 -3.83 10.95 53.58
CA MET A 29 -4.25 11.95 52.60
C MET A 29 -3.16 12.23 51.57
N TYR A 30 -1.91 12.43 52.00
CA TYR A 30 -0.83 12.77 51.10
C TYR A 30 -0.47 11.59 50.20
N VAL A 31 -0.35 10.38 50.75
CA VAL A 31 -0.04 9.18 49.96
C VAL A 31 -1.19 8.86 49.01
N CYS A 32 -2.45 8.85 49.47
CA CYS A 32 -3.59 8.59 48.59
C CYS A 32 -3.68 9.65 47.48
N MET A 33 -3.62 10.94 47.82
CA MET A 33 -3.73 11.99 46.80
C MET A 33 -2.55 11.96 45.83
N TYR A 34 -1.32 11.85 46.33
CA TYR A 34 -0.13 11.90 45.48
C TYR A 34 0.00 10.64 44.62
N VAL A 35 -0.20 9.45 45.19
CA VAL A 35 -0.13 8.19 44.44
C VAL A 35 -1.28 8.10 43.46
N CYS A 36 -2.52 8.37 43.85
CA CYS A 36 -3.64 8.32 42.92
C CYS A 36 -3.48 9.35 41.81
N MET A 37 -3.17 10.61 42.11
CA MET A 37 -3.03 11.64 41.09
C MET A 37 -1.83 11.35 40.18
N TYR A 38 -0.67 11.02 40.73
CA TYR A 38 0.53 10.80 39.93
C TYR A 38 0.41 9.52 39.09
N VAL A 39 -0.04 8.41 39.68
CA VAL A 39 -0.19 7.15 38.94
C VAL A 39 -1.30 7.28 37.90
N CYS A 40 -2.47 7.82 38.24
CA CYS A 40 -3.54 7.99 37.25
C CYS A 40 -3.11 8.93 36.14
N MET A 41 -2.55 10.11 36.45
CA MET A 41 -2.14 11.06 35.41
C MET A 41 -1.00 10.51 34.57
N TYR A 42 0.04 9.95 35.18
CA TYR A 42 1.20 9.44 34.46
C TYR A 42 0.84 8.22 33.62
N VAL A 43 0.13 7.24 34.18
CA VAL A 43 -0.26 6.03 33.45
C VAL A 43 -1.26 6.39 32.36
N CYS A 44 -2.29 7.19 32.63
CA CYS A 44 -3.24 7.58 31.58
C CYS A 44 -2.54 8.37 30.48
N MET A 45 -1.75 9.39 30.81
CA MET A 45 -1.07 10.20 29.79
C MET A 45 -0.04 9.37 29.00
N TYR A 46 0.79 8.57 29.68
CA TYR A 46 1.81 7.78 29.00
C TYR A 46 1.20 6.66 28.17
N VAL A 47 0.23 5.91 28.69
CA VAL A 47 -0.43 4.84 27.95
C VAL A 47 -1.23 5.42 26.80
N CYS A 48 -2.03 6.46 27.01
CA CYS A 48 -2.78 7.08 25.91
C CYS A 48 -1.85 7.63 24.84
N MET A 49 -0.83 8.43 25.21
CA MET A 49 0.08 9.01 24.23
C MET A 49 0.89 7.93 23.50
N TYR A 50 1.46 6.96 24.23
CA TYR A 50 2.29 5.93 23.62
C TYR A 50 1.46 4.98 22.75
N VAL A 51 0.31 4.51 23.24
CA VAL A 51 -0.56 3.63 22.46
C VAL A 51 -1.13 4.37 21.26
N CYS A 52 -1.64 5.60 21.42
CA CYS A 52 -2.15 6.36 20.29
C CYS A 52 -1.04 6.63 19.26
N MET A 53 0.13 7.13 19.69
CA MET A 53 1.23 7.42 18.76
C MET A 53 1.74 6.15 18.09
N TYR A 54 1.97 5.07 18.84
CA TYR A 54 2.50 3.84 18.28
C TYR A 54 1.50 3.16 17.35
N VAL A 55 0.23 3.05 17.76
CA VAL A 55 -0.82 2.45 16.93
C VAL A 55 -1.06 3.31 15.69
N CYS A 56 -1.20 4.63 15.83
CA CYS A 56 -1.39 5.50 14.67
C CYS A 56 -0.18 5.43 13.73
N MET A 57 1.05 5.58 14.22
CA MET A 57 2.23 5.54 13.38
C MET A 57 2.41 4.17 12.73
N TYR A 58 2.30 3.09 13.49
CA TYR A 58 2.51 1.74 12.96
C TYR A 58 1.41 1.34 11.99
N VAL A 59 0.14 1.55 12.34
CA VAL A 59 -0.98 1.23 11.45
C VAL A 59 -0.95 2.11 10.23
N CYS A 60 -0.79 3.43 10.35
CA CYS A 60 -0.72 4.30 9.18
C CYS A 60 0.47 3.96 8.29
N MET A 61 1.68 3.80 8.84
CA MET A 61 2.86 3.47 8.05
C MET A 61 2.74 2.10 7.40
N TYR A 62 2.34 1.08 8.16
CA TYR A 62 2.24 -0.29 7.64
C TYR A 62 1.13 -0.40 6.61
N VAL A 63 -0.08 0.09 6.91
CA VAL A 63 -1.20 0.04 5.97
C VAL A 63 -0.90 0.88 4.74
N CYS A 64 -0.45 2.12 4.87
CA CYS A 64 -0.13 2.94 3.70
C CYS A 64 0.99 2.31 2.88
N MET A 65 2.11 1.89 3.48
CA MET A 65 3.22 1.30 2.73
C MET A 65 2.80 -0.02 2.08
N TYR A 66 2.17 -0.92 2.81
CA TYR A 66 1.82 -2.24 2.29
C TYR A 66 0.72 -2.16 1.24
N VAL A 67 -0.35 -1.40 1.50
CA VAL A 67 -1.44 -1.22 0.54
C VAL A 67 -0.95 -0.47 -0.69
N CYS A 68 -0.26 0.66 -0.53
CA CYS A 68 0.24 1.40 -1.70
C CYS A 68 1.23 0.55 -2.50
N MET A 69 2.21 -0.09 -1.87
CA MET A 69 3.19 -0.90 -2.61
C MET A 69 2.53 -2.09 -3.29
N TYR A 70 1.68 -2.84 -2.57
CA TYR A 70 1.04 -4.03 -3.12
C TYR A 70 0.07 -3.68 -4.25
N VAL A 71 -0.82 -2.71 -4.02
CA VAL A 71 -1.80 -2.27 -5.02
C VAL A 71 -1.10 -1.67 -6.23
N CYS A 72 -0.13 -0.76 -6.03
CA CYS A 72 0.60 -0.18 -7.16
C CYS A 72 1.35 -1.26 -7.94
N MET A 73 2.13 -2.11 -7.28
CA MET A 73 2.90 -3.15 -7.99
C MET A 73 1.98 -4.13 -8.72
N TYR A 74 0.92 -4.61 -8.06
CA TYR A 74 0.03 -5.59 -8.66
C TYR A 74 -0.76 -4.99 -9.84
N VAL A 75 -1.37 -3.82 -9.64
CA VAL A 75 -2.17 -3.15 -10.67
C VAL A 75 -1.27 -2.74 -11.84
N CYS A 76 -0.12 -2.13 -11.59
CA CYS A 76 0.81 -1.73 -12.64
C CYS A 76 1.30 -2.94 -13.44
N MET A 77 1.77 -3.99 -12.77
CA MET A 77 2.28 -5.18 -13.47
C MET A 77 1.18 -5.86 -14.29
N TYR A 78 -0.01 -6.04 -13.71
CA TYR A 78 -1.12 -6.67 -14.40
C TYR A 78 -1.60 -5.84 -15.60
N ALA A 79 -1.77 -4.53 -15.41
CA ALA A 79 -2.16 -3.62 -16.49
C ALA A 79 -1.11 -3.59 -17.60
N CYS A 80 0.18 -3.47 -17.27
CA CYS A 80 1.27 -3.48 -18.24
C CYS A 80 1.30 -4.78 -19.05
N MET A 81 1.18 -5.93 -18.38
CA MET A 81 1.18 -7.25 -19.04
C MET A 81 -0.03 -7.42 -19.95
N HIS A 82 -1.21 -6.99 -19.51
CA HIS A 82 -2.43 -7.10 -20.31
C HIS A 82 -2.38 -6.17 -21.54
N VAL A 83 -1.96 -4.92 -21.34
CA VAL A 83 -1.82 -3.94 -22.43
C VAL A 83 -0.78 -4.41 -23.45
N CYS A 84 0.38 -4.92 -23.02
CA CYS A 84 1.42 -5.36 -23.96
C CYS A 84 0.98 -6.62 -24.74
N MET A 85 0.26 -7.56 -24.11
CA MET A 85 -0.27 -8.73 -24.80
C MET A 85 -1.33 -8.36 -25.84
N HIS A 86 -2.22 -7.42 -25.52
CA HIS A 86 -3.21 -6.91 -26.48
C HIS A 86 -2.55 -6.14 -27.64
N ALA A 87 -1.60 -5.26 -27.34
CA ALA A 87 -0.86 -4.53 -28.35
C ALA A 87 -0.11 -5.48 -29.30
N CYS A 88 0.52 -6.53 -28.75
CA CYS A 88 1.22 -7.53 -29.54
C CYS A 88 0.25 -8.33 -30.44
N ASN A 89 -0.91 -8.72 -29.93
CA ASN A 89 -1.95 -9.39 -30.72
C ASN A 89 -2.43 -8.52 -31.90
N ILE A 90 -2.72 -7.24 -31.62
CA ILE A 90 -3.15 -6.28 -32.63
C ILE A 90 -2.07 -6.10 -33.69
N TYR A 91 -0.80 -5.95 -33.27
CA TYR A 91 0.33 -5.84 -34.18
C TYR A 91 0.45 -7.06 -35.10
N ILE A 92 0.41 -8.27 -34.54
CA ILE A 92 0.47 -9.52 -35.31
C ILE A 92 -0.68 -9.58 -36.32
N TYR A 93 -1.91 -9.26 -35.90
CA TYR A 93 -3.07 -9.26 -36.78
C TYR A 93 -2.91 -8.30 -37.95
N ILE A 94 -2.46 -7.07 -37.69
CA ILE A 94 -2.21 -6.06 -38.73
C ILE A 94 -1.10 -6.53 -39.68
N CYS A 95 0.00 -7.09 -39.16
CA CYS A 95 1.08 -7.61 -39.99
C CYS A 95 0.62 -8.72 -40.93
N ILE A 96 -0.16 -9.68 -40.42
CA ILE A 96 -0.71 -10.76 -41.24
C ILE A 96 -1.65 -10.20 -42.32
N TYR A 97 -2.52 -9.27 -41.96
CA TYR A 97 -3.45 -8.64 -42.90
C TYR A 97 -2.69 -7.93 -44.04
N ILE A 98 -1.68 -7.11 -43.71
CA ILE A 98 -0.85 -6.42 -44.70
C ILE A 98 -0.07 -7.41 -45.57
N TYR A 99 0.52 -8.45 -44.96
CA TYR A 99 1.24 -9.49 -45.69
C TYR A 99 0.35 -10.20 -46.72
N ILE A 100 -0.84 -10.63 -46.31
CA ILE A 100 -1.79 -11.29 -47.22
C ILE A 100 -2.23 -10.33 -48.32
N HIS A 101 -2.58 -9.09 -47.97
CA HIS A 101 -3.03 -8.11 -48.96
C HIS A 101 -1.95 -7.81 -50.01
N THR A 102 -0.71 -7.59 -49.57
CA THR A 102 0.43 -7.33 -50.47
C THR A 102 0.78 -8.55 -51.31
N TYR A 103 0.76 -9.75 -50.74
CA TYR A 103 1.00 -11.00 -51.48
C TYR A 103 -0.04 -11.23 -52.57
N ILE A 104 -1.33 -11.06 -52.26
CA ILE A 104 -2.41 -11.21 -53.24
C ILE A 104 -2.28 -10.16 -54.35
N HIS A 105 -2.06 -8.88 -53.99
CA HIS A 105 -1.93 -7.81 -54.98
C HIS A 105 -0.74 -8.05 -55.93
N THR A 106 0.42 -8.43 -55.39
CA THR A 106 1.61 -8.72 -56.19
C THR A 106 1.45 -9.98 -57.06
N TYR A 107 0.81 -11.03 -56.55
CA TYR A 107 0.53 -12.24 -57.32
C TYR A 107 -0.40 -11.95 -58.49
N ILE A 108 -1.49 -11.22 -58.26
CA ILE A 108 -2.44 -10.84 -59.33
C ILE A 108 -1.74 -9.96 -60.37
N HIS A 109 -0.97 -8.95 -59.94
CA HIS A 109 -0.28 -8.04 -60.86
C HIS A 109 0.76 -8.76 -61.71
N THR A 110 1.56 -9.65 -61.12
CA THR A 110 2.55 -10.44 -61.86
C THR A 110 1.90 -11.43 -62.83
N TYR A 111 0.81 -12.09 -62.42
CA TYR A 111 0.05 -13.00 -63.28
C TYR A 111 -0.54 -12.28 -64.50
N ILE A 112 -1.16 -11.11 -64.31
CA ILE A 112 -1.71 -10.31 -65.41
C ILE A 112 -0.59 -9.90 -66.39
N ILE A 113 0.53 -9.39 -65.91
CA ILE A 113 1.67 -9.00 -66.77
C ILE A 113 2.21 -10.20 -67.54
N TYR A 114 2.35 -11.35 -66.89
CA TYR A 114 2.86 -12.57 -67.50
C TYR A 114 1.95 -13.05 -68.64
N VAL A 115 0.63 -13.08 -68.40
CA VAL A 115 -0.38 -13.44 -69.42
C VAL A 115 -0.34 -12.45 -70.58
N LEU A 116 -0.29 -11.14 -70.32
CA LEU A 116 -0.18 -10.12 -71.37
C LEU A 116 1.09 -10.29 -72.23
N LYS A 117 2.24 -10.57 -71.62
CA LYS A 117 3.50 -10.86 -72.34
C LYS A 117 3.42 -12.11 -73.21
N LEU A 118 2.82 -13.18 -72.68
CA LEU A 118 2.59 -14.41 -73.44
C LEU A 118 1.68 -14.16 -74.63
N CYS A 119 0.56 -13.46 -74.45
CA CYS A 119 -0.35 -13.11 -75.54
C CYS A 119 0.37 -12.29 -76.62
N ALA A 120 1.13 -11.26 -76.24
CA ALA A 120 1.91 -10.46 -77.19
C ALA A 120 2.93 -11.30 -77.98
N CYS A 121 3.64 -12.21 -77.31
CA CYS A 121 4.58 -13.13 -77.95
C CYS A 121 3.91 -14.05 -78.97
N VAL A 122 2.77 -14.66 -78.60
CA VAL A 122 2.00 -15.54 -79.49
C VAL A 122 1.51 -14.78 -80.72
N ILE A 123 0.98 -13.57 -80.54
CA ILE A 123 0.53 -12.72 -81.65
C ILE A 123 1.69 -12.40 -82.60
N GLN A 124 2.87 -12.05 -82.06
CA GLN A 124 4.03 -11.69 -82.88
C GLN A 124 4.52 -12.87 -83.73
N ILE A 125 4.58 -14.08 -83.15
CA ILE A 125 4.91 -15.31 -83.90
C ILE A 125 3.89 -15.54 -85.01
N GLN A 126 2.60 -15.36 -84.74
CA GLN A 126 1.55 -15.52 -85.74
C GLN A 126 1.69 -14.53 -86.90
N THR A 127 2.09 -13.27 -86.63
CA THR A 127 2.29 -12.26 -87.67
C THR A 127 3.55 -12.50 -88.51
N GLU A 128 4.64 -13.02 -87.94
CA GLU A 128 5.85 -13.33 -88.71
C GLU A 128 5.63 -14.53 -89.65
N VAL A 129 4.88 -15.54 -89.21
CA VAL A 129 4.57 -16.73 -90.03
C VAL A 129 3.61 -16.42 -91.18
N VAL A 130 2.76 -15.39 -91.06
CA VAL A 130 1.82 -14.98 -92.11
C VAL A 130 2.44 -14.01 -93.13
N CYS A 131 3.57 -13.37 -92.80
CA CYS A 131 4.29 -12.44 -93.69
C CYS A 131 5.43 -13.08 -94.51
N VAL A 132 5.60 -14.40 -94.45
CA VAL A 132 6.50 -15.21 -95.33
C VAL A 132 5.65 -16.01 -96.30
#